data_AF-A0A1Q9NPP7-F1
#
_entry.id   AF-A0A1Q9NPP7-F1
#
_cell.length_a   1.000
_cell.length_b   1.000
_cell.length_c   1.000
_cell.angle_alpha   90.00
_cell.angle_beta   90.00
_cell.angle_gamma   90.00
#
_symmetry.space_group_name_H-M   'P 1'
#
loop_
_entity.id
_entity.type
_entity.pdbx_description
1 polymer ?
#
loop_
_entity_poly.entity_id
_entity_poly.type
_entity_poly.pdbx_seq_one_letter_code
_entity_poly.pdbx_strand_id
1 'polypeptide(L)'
;MLVNYKKTSVSIIIITILMFILSTVWNLYLVDFFIPEPIPNLRPEMLHSSILIGYLLLSILMGIAYQFYTVDLPILKKGISFGIFIALIWIVPANIILHGVFIVPDFTLYIDISWGLVEQGLGGLTMAYIMDSEIKILA
;
A
#
# COMPACT_ATOMS: atom_id res chain seq x y z
N MET A 1 -22.14 -14.15 -0.78
CA MET A 1 -20.77 -14.44 -1.25
C MET A 1 -20.04 -15.11 -0.10
N LEU A 2 -19.63 -16.38 -0.23
CA LEU A 2 -18.95 -17.10 0.85
C LEU A 2 -17.53 -16.56 0.98
N VAL A 3 -17.18 -16.08 2.18
CA VAL A 3 -15.83 -15.58 2.47
C VAL A 3 -14.83 -16.73 2.37
N ASN A 4 -13.88 -16.64 1.44
CA ASN A 4 -12.79 -17.59 1.37
C ASN A 4 -11.67 -17.15 2.33
N TYR A 5 -11.78 -17.60 3.58
CA TYR A 5 -10.83 -17.26 4.64
C TYR A 5 -9.38 -17.64 4.28
N LYS A 6 -9.17 -18.76 3.58
CA LYS A 6 -7.83 -19.21 3.16
C LYS A 6 -7.17 -18.20 2.20
N LYS A 7 -7.89 -17.82 1.14
CA LYS A 7 -7.40 -16.82 0.18
C LYS A 7 -7.20 -15.46 0.82
N THR A 8 -8.10 -15.06 1.72
CA THR A 8 -7.98 -13.78 2.45
C THR A 8 -6.71 -13.76 3.29
N SER A 9 -6.45 -14.80 4.09
CA SER A 9 -5.23 -14.88 4.92
C SER A 9 -3.95 -14.89 4.09
N VAL A 10 -3.92 -15.64 2.98
CA VAL A 10 -2.75 -15.66 2.09
C VAL A 10 -2.53 -14.30 1.43
N SER A 11 -3.60 -13.63 1.01
CA SER A 11 -3.50 -12.29 0.43
C SER A 11 -2.94 -11.28 1.43
N ILE A 12 -3.43 -11.29 2.67
CA ILE A 12 -2.94 -10.43 3.76
C ILE A 12 -1.43 -10.57 3.93
N ILE A 13 -0.92 -11.81 4.03
CA ILE A 13 0.52 -12.06 4.22
C ILE A 13 1.32 -11.56 3.03
N ILE A 14 0.95 -11.95 1.80
CA ILE A 14 1.69 -11.59 0.59
C ILE A 14 1.70 -10.08 0.38
N ILE A 15 0.57 -9.40 0.61
CA ILE A 15 0.44 -7.96 0.42
C ILE A 15 1.20 -7.19 1.48
N THR A 16 1.19 -7.67 2.74
CA THR A 16 2.04 -7.10 3.80
C THR A 16 3.51 -7.14 3.39
N ILE A 17 4.00 -8.29 2.94
CA ILE A 17 5.39 -8.47 2.51
C ILE A 17 5.70 -7.57 1.30
N LEU A 18 4.82 -7.55 0.29
CA LEU A 18 4.98 -6.73 -0.90
C LEU A 18 5.10 -5.25 -0.55
N MET A 19 4.15 -4.71 0.21
CA MET A 19 4.17 -3.29 0.59
C MET A 19 5.36 -2.96 1.48
N PHE A 20 5.76 -3.87 2.38
CA PHE A 20 6.96 -3.69 3.20
C PHE A 20 8.24 -3.63 2.34
N ILE A 21 8.37 -4.50 1.34
CA ILE A 21 9.50 -4.47 0.40
C ILE A 21 9.50 -3.15 -0.38
N LEU A 22 8.35 -2.73 -0.92
CA LEU A 22 8.25 -1.48 -1.65
C LEU A 22 8.61 -0.27 -0.77
N SER A 23 8.13 -0.24 0.47
CA SER A 23 8.50 0.81 1.43
C SER A 23 9.98 0.81 1.75
N THR A 24 10.59 -0.36 1.88
CA THR A 24 12.04 -0.49 2.06
C THR A 24 12.80 0.02 0.84
N VAL A 25 12.33 -0.32 -0.37
CA VAL A 25 12.92 0.16 -1.63
C VAL A 25 12.85 1.69 -1.72
N TRP A 26 11.71 2.27 -1.35
CA TRP A 26 11.53 3.71 -1.28
C TRP A 26 12.55 4.36 -0.36
N ASN A 27 12.53 3.97 0.91
CA ASN A 27 13.32 4.64 1.95
C ASN A 27 14.83 4.41 1.83
N LEU A 28 15.29 3.27 1.27
CA LEU A 28 16.72 2.97 1.17
C LEU A 28 17.36 3.38 -0.16
N TYR A 29 16.60 3.46 -1.25
CA TYR A 29 17.18 3.65 -2.59
C TYR A 29 16.57 4.78 -3.40
N LEU A 30 15.28 5.05 -3.26
CA LEU A 30 14.59 6.01 -4.13
C LEU A 30 14.47 7.39 -3.52
N VAL A 31 14.32 7.51 -2.20
CA VAL A 31 14.16 8.81 -1.53
C VAL A 31 15.32 9.74 -1.87
N ASP A 32 16.56 9.30 -1.70
CA ASP A 32 17.74 10.15 -1.96
C ASP A 32 17.90 10.51 -3.44
N PHE A 33 17.41 9.65 -4.34
CA PHE A 33 17.42 9.93 -5.78
C PHE A 33 16.43 11.03 -6.15
N PHE A 34 15.25 11.04 -5.52
CA PHE A 34 14.18 11.99 -5.81
C PHE A 34 14.21 13.26 -4.95
N ILE A 35 14.85 13.19 -3.79
CA ILE A 35 14.93 14.26 -2.79
C ILE A 35 16.42 14.41 -2.37
N PRO A 36 17.25 15.06 -3.20
CA PRO A 36 18.71 15.03 -3.05
C PRO A 36 19.26 15.96 -1.97
N GLU A 37 18.46 16.92 -1.50
CA GLU A 37 18.91 17.84 -0.44
C GLU A 37 18.59 17.26 0.94
N PRO A 38 19.56 17.19 1.87
CA PRO A 38 19.29 16.77 3.24
C PRO A 38 18.42 17.82 3.91
N ILE A 39 17.11 17.55 3.97
CA ILE A 39 16.17 18.49 4.57
C ILE A 39 16.33 18.37 6.10
N PRO A 40 16.80 19.42 6.81
CA PRO A 40 17.10 19.31 8.23
C PRO A 40 15.83 18.96 9.02
N ASN A 41 15.92 17.97 9.92
CA ASN A 41 14.85 17.49 10.83
C ASN A 41 13.68 16.69 10.21
N LEU A 42 13.82 16.08 9.02
CA LEU A 42 12.61 15.73 8.27
C LEU A 42 11.87 14.43 8.61
N ARG A 43 12.56 13.35 8.96
CA ARG A 43 11.89 12.06 9.18
C ARG A 43 12.57 11.33 10.33
N PRO A 44 11.86 10.97 11.42
CA PRO A 44 12.45 10.13 12.46
C PRO A 44 12.97 8.83 11.85
N GLU A 45 13.96 8.20 12.49
CA GLU A 45 14.52 6.93 12.06
C GLU A 45 13.41 5.93 11.71
N MET A 46 13.60 5.23 10.58
CA MET A 46 12.63 4.28 10.06
C MET A 46 12.48 3.10 11.06
N LEU A 47 11.39 3.12 11.82
CA LEU A 47 11.01 2.01 12.68
C LEU A 47 10.37 0.90 11.83
N HIS A 48 11.22 0.04 11.26
CA HIS A 48 10.81 -1.05 10.38
C HIS A 48 9.73 -1.95 10.99
N SER A 49 9.76 -2.15 12.30
CA SER A 49 8.72 -2.90 13.04
C SER A 49 7.36 -2.21 12.99
N SER A 50 7.30 -0.90 13.20
CA SER A 50 6.07 -0.12 13.11
C SER A 50 5.49 -0.12 11.69
N ILE A 51 6.36 -0.07 10.67
CA ILE A 51 5.97 -0.10 9.26
C ILE A 51 5.38 -1.47 8.90
N LEU A 52 6.03 -2.55 9.31
CA LEU A 52 5.53 -3.90 9.09
C LEU A 52 4.16 -4.12 9.77
N ILE A 53 4.01 -3.66 11.02
CA ILE A 53 2.72 -3.73 11.74
C ILE A 53 1.66 -2.89 11.03
N GLY A 54 2.02 -1.68 10.59
CA GLY A 54 1.12 -0.80 9.83
C GLY A 54 0.61 -1.46 8.55
N TYR A 55 1.51 -2.05 7.76
CA TYR A 55 1.11 -2.76 6.53
C TYR A 55 0.34 -4.06 6.80
N LEU A 56 0.60 -4.74 7.92
CA LEU A 56 -0.22 -5.88 8.35
C LEU A 56 -1.66 -5.44 8.66
N LEU A 57 -1.83 -4.36 9.42
CA LEU A 57 -3.15 -3.82 9.72
C LEU A 57 -3.86 -3.32 8.46
N LEU A 58 -3.14 -2.60 7.60
CA LEU A 58 -3.68 -2.10 6.34
C LEU A 58 -4.13 -3.25 5.43
N SER A 59 -3.32 -4.31 5.28
CA SER A 59 -3.68 -5.45 4.44
C SER A 59 -4.87 -6.24 5.00
N ILE A 60 -5.04 -6.33 6.32
CA ILE A 60 -6.26 -6.87 6.94
C ILE A 60 -7.49 -6.04 6.54
N LEU A 61 -7.40 -4.71 6.68
CA LEU A 61 -8.49 -3.81 6.30
C LEU A 61 -8.81 -3.88 4.81
N MET A 62 -7.78 -3.93 3.96
CA MET A 62 -7.93 -4.14 2.52
C MET A 62 -8.62 -5.47 2.23
N GLY A 63 -8.22 -6.56 2.90
CA GLY A 63 -8.81 -7.87 2.71
C GLY A 63 -10.30 -7.90 3.09
N ILE A 64 -10.67 -7.24 4.19
CA ILE A 64 -12.07 -7.07 4.60
C ILE A 64 -12.82 -6.23 3.56
N ALA A 65 -12.28 -5.06 3.20
CA ALA A 65 -12.92 -4.15 2.24
C ALA A 65 -13.10 -4.79 0.85
N TYR A 66 -12.13 -5.58 0.40
CA TYR A 66 -12.18 -6.24 -0.91
C TYR A 66 -13.33 -7.25 -1.01
N GLN A 67 -13.74 -7.89 0.09
CA GLN A 67 -14.89 -8.80 0.10
C GLN A 67 -16.20 -8.08 -0.25
N PHE A 68 -16.28 -6.78 0.02
CA PHE A 68 -17.42 -5.94 -0.34
C PHE A 68 -17.22 -5.21 -1.67
N TYR A 69 -16.04 -5.34 -2.30
CA TYR A 69 -15.72 -4.70 -3.57
C TYR A 69 -16.23 -5.52 -4.75
N THR A 70 -17.51 -5.31 -5.08
CA THR A 70 -18.29 -6.10 -6.06
C THR A 70 -18.25 -5.53 -7.49
N VAL A 71 -17.22 -4.74 -7.82
CA VAL A 71 -17.10 -4.12 -9.15
C VAL A 71 -16.84 -5.18 -10.23
N ASP A 72 -17.68 -5.19 -11.27
CA ASP A 72 -17.53 -6.07 -12.44
C ASP A 72 -16.52 -5.48 -13.44
N LEU A 73 -15.24 -5.76 -13.19
CA LEU A 73 -14.11 -5.37 -14.02
C LEU A 73 -13.13 -6.54 -14.18
N PRO A 74 -12.35 -6.58 -15.27
CA PRO A 74 -11.24 -7.52 -15.39
C PRO A 74 -10.29 -7.41 -14.20
N ILE A 75 -9.74 -8.55 -13.75
CA ILE A 75 -8.90 -8.67 -12.52
C ILE A 75 -7.87 -7.55 -12.40
N LEU A 76 -7.13 -7.28 -13.49
CA LEU A 76 -6.12 -6.21 -13.53
C LEU A 76 -6.72 -4.84 -13.18
N LYS A 77 -7.81 -4.45 -13.86
CA LYS A 77 -8.46 -3.15 -13.65
C LYS A 77 -9.11 -3.08 -12.27
N LYS A 78 -9.79 -4.15 -11.84
CA LYS A 78 -10.43 -4.26 -10.53
C LYS A 78 -9.44 -4.10 -9.38
N GLY A 79 -8.29 -4.77 -9.47
CA GLY A 79 -7.26 -4.69 -8.44
C GLY A 79 -6.57 -3.33 -8.38
N ILE A 80 -6.22 -2.77 -9.53
CA ILE A 80 -5.63 -1.41 -9.59
C ILE A 80 -6.65 -0.37 -9.09
N SER A 81 -7.91 -0.42 -9.50
CA SER A 81 -8.93 0.53 -9.07
C SER A 81 -9.20 0.45 -7.57
N PHE A 82 -9.22 -0.76 -7.01
CA PHE A 82 -9.32 -0.97 -5.57
C PHE A 82 -8.09 -0.40 -4.84
N GLY A 83 -6.88 -0.71 -5.30
CA GLY A 83 -5.65 -0.21 -4.69
C GLY A 83 -5.54 1.32 -4.72
N ILE A 84 -5.88 1.94 -5.85
CA ILE A 84 -5.94 3.40 -5.97
C ILE A 84 -6.99 3.98 -5.01
N PHE A 85 -8.17 3.37 -4.92
CA PHE A 85 -9.19 3.81 -3.96
C PHE A 85 -8.67 3.77 -2.52
N ILE A 86 -7.96 2.72 -2.13
CA ILE A 86 -7.31 2.62 -0.82
C ILE A 86 -6.26 3.73 -0.62
N ALA A 87 -5.40 3.99 -1.61
CA ALA A 87 -4.45 5.09 -1.54
C ALA A 87 -5.14 6.46 -1.36
N LEU A 88 -6.24 6.70 -2.07
CA LEU A 88 -6.96 7.97 -1.98
C LEU A 88 -7.59 8.20 -0.59
N ILE A 89 -8.05 7.14 0.09
CA ILE A 89 -8.66 7.29 1.43
C ILE A 89 -7.65 7.23 2.56
N TRP A 90 -6.48 6.62 2.34
CA TRP A 90 -5.46 6.39 3.37
C TRP A 90 -4.20 7.23 3.14
N ILE A 91 -3.49 6.98 2.04
CA ILE A 91 -2.18 7.60 1.74
C ILE A 91 -2.31 9.10 1.54
N VAL A 92 -3.27 9.54 0.74
CA VAL A 92 -3.39 10.97 0.39
C VAL A 92 -3.70 11.82 1.64
N PRO A 93 -4.72 11.50 2.46
CA PRO A 93 -4.95 12.24 3.69
C PRO A 93 -3.77 12.17 4.66
N ALA A 94 -3.16 10.99 4.83
CA ALA A 94 -2.02 10.83 5.73
C ALA A 94 -0.85 11.74 5.32
N ASN A 95 -0.49 11.77 4.02
CA ASN A 95 0.61 12.60 3.54
C ASN A 95 0.30 14.10 3.62
N ILE A 96 -0.95 14.52 3.36
CA ILE A 96 -1.36 15.92 3.53
C ILE A 96 -1.24 16.35 5.00
N ILE A 97 -1.68 15.49 5.94
CA ILE A 97 -1.57 15.77 7.38
C ILE A 97 -0.10 15.86 7.79
N LEU A 98 0.73 14.92 7.35
CA LEU A 98 2.16 14.90 7.66
C LEU A 98 2.90 16.10 7.04
N HIS A 99 2.52 16.53 5.84
CA HIS A 99 3.04 17.76 5.21
C HIS A 99 2.71 19.02 6.01
N GLY A 100 1.56 19.05 6.70
CA GLY A 100 1.22 20.13 7.62
C GLY A 100 2.02 20.12 8.93
N VAL A 101 2.64 18.99 9.29
CA VAL A 101 3.41 18.81 10.53
C VAL A 101 4.91 18.98 10.30
N PHE A 102 5.43 18.46 9.19
CA PHE A 102 6.84 18.50 8.85
C PHE A 102 7.16 19.62 7.87
N ILE A 103 8.27 20.33 8.10
CA ILE A 103 8.72 21.41 7.21
C ILE A 103 9.45 20.77 6.03
N VAL A 104 8.70 20.32 5.03
CA VAL A 104 9.21 19.67 3.81
C VAL A 104 8.87 20.50 2.56
N PRO A 105 9.68 20.48 1.50
CA PRO A 105 9.33 21.12 0.24
C PRO A 105 8.03 20.56 -0.36
N ASP A 106 7.19 21.41 -0.95
CA ASP A 106 5.90 20.98 -1.52
C ASP A 106 6.02 19.86 -2.55
N PHE A 107 7.15 19.77 -3.26
CA PHE A 107 7.36 18.71 -4.23
C PHE A 107 7.45 17.31 -3.61
N THR A 108 7.89 17.19 -2.35
CA THR A 108 8.01 15.88 -1.68
C THR A 108 6.63 15.26 -1.45
N LEU A 109 5.62 16.08 -1.17
CA LEU A 109 4.23 15.63 -1.03
C LEU A 109 3.74 14.90 -2.28
N TYR A 110 3.98 15.47 -3.46
CA TYR A 110 3.56 14.83 -4.72
C TYR A 110 4.30 13.53 -4.99
N ILE A 111 5.57 13.46 -4.62
CA ILE A 111 6.40 12.26 -4.81
C ILE A 111 5.96 11.15 -3.85
N ASP A 112 5.77 11.44 -2.56
CA ASP A 112 5.31 10.45 -1.58
C ASP A 112 3.90 9.95 -1.92
N ILE A 113 2.99 10.83 -2.35
CA ILE A 113 1.64 10.44 -2.82
C ILE A 113 1.76 9.53 -4.05
N SER A 114 2.60 9.88 -5.02
CA SER A 114 2.79 9.09 -6.24
C SER A 114 3.34 7.71 -5.93
N TRP A 115 4.32 7.63 -5.03
CA TRP A 115 4.86 6.35 -4.58
C TRP A 115 3.80 5.53 -3.83
N GLY A 116 3.05 6.15 -2.91
CA GLY A 116 1.98 5.47 -2.20
C GLY A 116 0.85 4.98 -3.11
N LEU A 117 0.54 5.68 -4.21
CA LEU A 117 -0.38 5.19 -5.25
C LEU A 117 0.14 3.92 -5.92
N VAL A 118 1.44 3.84 -6.20
CA VAL A 118 2.09 2.64 -6.75
C VAL A 118 2.03 1.50 -5.73
N GLU A 119 2.39 1.75 -4.48
CA GLU A 119 2.35 0.73 -3.41
C GLU A 119 0.95 0.13 -3.24
N GLN A 120 -0.07 0.98 -3.07
CA GLN A 120 -1.43 0.51 -2.86
C GLN A 120 -2.03 -0.09 -4.14
N GLY A 121 -1.69 0.46 -5.31
CA GLY A 121 -2.09 -0.10 -6.60
C GLY A 121 -1.59 -1.54 -6.80
N LEU A 122 -0.31 -1.79 -6.49
CA LEU A 122 0.26 -3.14 -6.53
C LEU A 122 -0.31 -4.06 -5.43
N GLY A 123 -0.56 -3.53 -4.23
CA GLY A 123 -1.25 -4.26 -3.17
C GLY A 123 -2.65 -4.70 -3.59
N GLY A 124 -3.45 -3.79 -4.14
CA GLY A 124 -4.80 -4.06 -4.62
C GLY A 124 -4.82 -5.02 -5.82
N LEU A 125 -3.87 -4.89 -6.74
CA LEU A 125 -3.67 -5.84 -7.84
C LEU A 125 -3.41 -7.25 -7.33
N THR A 126 -2.49 -7.38 -6.37
CA THR A 126 -2.13 -8.66 -5.77
C THR A 126 -3.32 -9.29 -5.04
N MET A 127 -4.11 -8.47 -4.34
CA MET A 127 -5.36 -8.89 -3.69
C MET A 127 -6.33 -9.50 -4.70
N ALA A 128 -6.59 -8.77 -5.79
CA ALA A 128 -7.51 -9.22 -6.83
C ALA A 128 -7.05 -10.52 -7.47
N TYR A 129 -5.75 -10.65 -7.76
CA TYR A 129 -5.21 -11.89 -8.31
C TYR A 129 -5.42 -13.07 -7.37
N ILE A 130 -5.14 -12.95 -6.07
CA ILE A 130 -5.28 -14.09 -5.16
C ILE A 130 -6.75 -14.43 -4.89
N MET A 131 -7.58 -13.40 -4.67
CA MET A 131 -8.97 -13.58 -4.30
C MET A 131 -9.83 -14.07 -5.49
N ASP A 132 -9.63 -13.50 -6.68
CA ASP A 132 -10.51 -13.75 -7.83
C ASP A 132 -9.96 -14.78 -8.83
N SER A 133 -8.68 -15.13 -8.79
CA SER A 133 -8.15 -16.21 -9.66
C SER A 133 -8.61 -17.60 -9.25
N GLU A 134 -8.58 -18.55 -10.16
CA GLU A 134 -8.83 -19.97 -9.87
C GLU A 134 -7.64 -20.67 -9.18
N ILE A 135 -6.64 -19.92 -8.70
CA ILE A 135 -5.44 -20.50 -8.08
C ILE A 135 -5.86 -21.34 -6.86
N LYS A 136 -5.62 -22.65 -6.97
CA LYS A 136 -5.76 -23.59 -5.87
C LYS A 136 -4.56 -23.39 -4.95
N ILE A 137 -4.81 -22.79 -3.78
CA ILE A 137 -3.80 -22.74 -2.71
C ILE A 137 -3.71 -24.16 -2.16
N LEU A 138 -2.61 -24.87 -2.44
CA LEU A 138 -2.36 -26.24 -1.95
C LEU A 138 -2.39 -26.25 -0.41
N ALA A 139 -2.87 -27.35 0.15
CA ALA A 139 -3.03 -27.56 1.60
C ALA A 139 -1.73 -28.08 2.20
#